data_AF-A0A926EVN9-F1
#
_entry.id   AF-A0A926EVN9-F1
#
_cell.length_a   1.000
_cell.length_b   1.000
_cell.length_c   1.000
_cell.angle_alpha   90.00
_cell.angle_beta   90.00
_cell.angle_gamma   90.00
#
_symmetry.space_group_name_H-M   'P 1'
#
loop_
_entity.id
_entity.type
_entity.pdbx_description
1 polymer ?
#
loop_
_entity_poly.entity_id
_entity_poly.type
_entity_poly.pdbx_seq_one_letter_code
_entity_poly.pdbx_strand_id
1 'polypeptide(L)' 'MSDNVSLSTFPSNKISALTMLYLQNQDLSNATPEEIVDKYNEAYLKIRTRFSNPTQKSEIRY' A
#
# COMPACT_ATOMS: atom_id res chain seq x y z
N MET A 1 -4.21 13.23 -33.19
CA MET A 1 -5.08 12.52 -32.23
C MET A 1 -4.19 12.16 -31.06
N SER A 2 -4.26 12.90 -29.95
CA SER A 2 -3.50 12.55 -28.75
C SER A 2 -4.37 11.60 -27.94
N ASP A 3 -4.18 10.30 -28.13
CA ASP A 3 -4.76 9.29 -27.27
C ASP A 3 -4.20 9.51 -25.86
N ASN A 4 -5.01 10.15 -25.01
CA ASN A 4 -4.74 10.28 -23.60
C ASN A 4 -5.02 8.91 -22.97
N VAL A 5 -4.09 7.98 -23.17
CA VAL A 5 -4.18 6.64 -22.62
C VAL A 5 -3.98 6.76 -21.11
N SER A 6 -5.08 6.92 -20.40
CA SER A 6 -5.12 6.77 -18.95
C SER A 6 -4.82 5.32 -18.62
N LEU A 7 -3.54 4.99 -18.49
CA LEU A 7 -3.03 3.73 -17.98
C LEU A 7 -3.44 3.60 -16.52
N SER A 8 -4.69 3.20 -16.28
CA SER A 8 -5.19 2.67 -15.01
C SER A 8 -4.55 1.30 -14.78
N THR A 9 -3.23 1.33 -14.63
CA THR A 9 -2.40 0.17 -14.32
C THR A 9 -2.64 -0.13 -12.86
N PHE A 10 -3.24 -1.28 -12.56
CA PHE A 10 -3.17 -1.81 -11.20
C PHE A 10 -1.72 -2.28 -10.97
N PRO A 11 -1.03 -1.81 -9.92
CA PRO A 11 -1.46 -0.88 -8.87
C PRO A 11 -1.26 0.60 -9.25
N SER A 12 -2.26 1.43 -8.99
CA SER A 12 -2.29 2.85 -9.39
C SER A 12 -1.39 3.75 -8.54
N ASN A 13 -0.98 3.31 -7.35
CA ASN A 13 -0.10 4.06 -6.44
C ASN A 13 0.95 3.14 -5.80
N LYS A 14 2.13 3.70 -5.47
CA LYS A 14 3.22 2.99 -4.79
C LYS A 14 2.78 2.35 -3.47
N ILE A 15 1.88 3.02 -2.73
CA ILE A 15 1.28 2.50 -1.49
C ILE A 15 0.48 1.23 -1.79
N SER A 16 -0.44 1.30 -2.76
CA SER A 16 -1.29 0.17 -3.17
C SER A 16 -0.46 -1.01 -3.64
N ALA A 17 0.61 -0.75 -4.39
CA ALA A 17 1.55 -1.77 -4.86
C ALA A 17 2.23 -2.50 -3.70
N LEU A 18 2.74 -1.74 -2.73
CA LEU A 18 3.38 -2.30 -1.52
C LEU A 18 2.37 -3.06 -0.66
N THR A 19 1.14 -2.58 -0.53
CA THR A 19 0.06 -3.29 0.18
C THR A 19 -0.26 -4.62 -0.49
N MET A 20 -0.44 -4.64 -1.81
CA MET A 20 -0.70 -5.88 -2.57
C MET A 20 0.48 -6.86 -2.46
N LEU A 21 1.72 -6.38 -2.59
CA LEU A 21 2.90 -7.21 -2.43
C LEU A 21 3.00 -7.81 -1.03
N TYR A 22 2.70 -7.02 0.01
CA TYR A 22 2.70 -7.49 1.39
C TYR A 22 1.67 -8.59 1.62
N LEU A 23 0.44 -8.40 1.12
CA LEU A 23 -0.64 -9.38 1.21
C LEU A 23 -0.38 -10.64 0.40
N GLN A 24 0.22 -10.52 -0.79
CA GLN A 24 0.58 -11.67 -1.62
C GLN A 24 1.61 -12.59 -0.93
N ASN A 25 2.49 -12.01 -0.12
CA ASN A 25 3.44 -12.77 0.69
C ASN A 25 2.84 -13.33 1.99
N GLN A 26 1.58 -12.99 2.31
CA GLN A 26 0.87 -13.62 3.43
C GLN A 26 0.07 -14.84 2.96
N ASP A 27 -0.06 -15.80 3.86
CA ASP A 27 -0.94 -16.95 3.64
C ASP A 27 -2.40 -16.51 3.80
N LEU A 28 -3.05 -16.20 2.68
CA LEU A 28 -4.46 -15.80 2.61
C LEU A 28 -5.38 -16.97 2.26
N SER A 29 -4.85 -18.20 2.24
CA SER A 29 -5.54 -19.41 1.76
C SER A 29 -6.82 -19.75 2.55
N ASN A 30 -6.91 -19.30 3.80
CA ASN A 30 -8.08 -19.48 4.67
C ASN A 30 -8.80 -18.17 5.03
N ALA A 31 -8.38 -17.04 4.45
CA ALA A 31 -8.97 -15.75 4.75
C ALA A 31 -10.25 -15.55 3.94
N THR A 32 -11.29 -15.05 4.59
CA THR A 32 -12.52 -14.65 3.88
C THR A 32 -12.25 -13.39 3.03
N PRO A 33 -13.05 -13.17 1.96
CA PRO A 33 -12.93 -11.95 1.16
C PRO A 33 -13.03 -10.67 2.01
N GLU A 34 -13.84 -10.69 3.06
CA GLU A 34 -14.03 -9.58 4.01
C GLU A 34 -12.74 -9.32 4.81
N GLU A 35 -12.13 -10.36 5.36
CA GLU A 35 -10.85 -10.25 6.08
C GLU A 35 -9.70 -9.78 5.17
N ILE A 36 -9.71 -10.16 3.89
CA ILE A 36 -8.73 -9.67 2.92
C ILE A 36 -8.87 -8.16 2.73
N VAL A 37 -10.11 -7.66 2.64
CA VAL A 37 -10.39 -6.22 2.52
C VAL A 37 -9.93 -5.48 3.78
N ASP A 38 -10.21 -6.02 4.97
CA ASP A 38 -9.78 -5.41 6.23
C ASP A 38 -8.26 -5.38 6.36
N LYS A 39 -7.57 -6.49 6.06
CA LYS A 39 -6.10 -6.57 6.04
C LYS A 39 -5.50 -5.60 5.02
N TYR A 40 -6.12 -5.47 3.84
CA TYR A 40 -5.70 -4.50 2.82
C TYR A 40 -5.79 -3.08 3.36
N ASN A 41 -6.93 -2.70 3.91
CA ASN A 41 -7.15 -1.35 4.44
C ASN A 41 -6.18 -1.03 5.58
N GLU A 42 -5.96 -1.98 6.50
CA GLU A 42 -5.03 -1.81 7.61
C GLU A 42 -3.60 -1.59 7.11
N ALA A 43 -3.10 -2.46 6.22
CA ALA A 43 -1.76 -2.36 5.67
C ALA A 43 -1.59 -1.09 4.81
N TYR A 44 -2.60 -0.75 4.00
CA TYR A 44 -2.64 0.48 3.22
C TYR A 44 -2.52 1.73 4.11
N LEU A 45 -3.30 1.80 5.19
CA LEU A 45 -3.27 2.93 6.14
C LEU A 45 -1.90 3.04 6.83
N LYS A 46 -1.30 1.92 7.26
CA LYS A 46 0.03 1.91 7.89
C LYS A 46 1.12 2.40 6.92
N ILE A 47 1.12 1.88 5.69
CA ILE A 47 2.07 2.28 4.66
C ILE A 47 1.87 3.75 4.29
N ARG A 48 0.64 4.17 4.05
CA ARG A 48 0.29 5.58 3.78
C ARG A 48 0.74 6.50 4.91
N THR A 49 0.52 6.13 6.16
CA THR A 49 0.95 6.90 7.33
C THR A 49 2.47 7.02 7.38
N ARG A 50 3.22 5.95 7.07
CA ARG A 50 4.68 6.02 6.94
C ARG A 50 5.15 6.95 5.81
N PHE A 51 4.45 6.97 4.68
CA PHE A 51 4.77 7.90 3.59
C PHE A 51 4.37 9.35 3.92
N SER A 52 3.32 9.54 4.73
CA SER A 52 2.81 10.86 5.12
C SER A 52 3.56 11.48 6.29
N ASN A 53 4.28 10.69 7.10
CA ASN A 53 5.13 11.17 8.18
C ASN A 53 6.60 11.15 7.76
N PRO A 54 7.13 12.23 7.14
CA PRO A 54 8.56 12.36 6.83
C PRO A 54 9.45 12.50 8.08
N THR A 55 8.89 12.55 9.29
CA THR A 55 9.60 12.86 10.54
C THR A 55 9.82 11.63 11.42
N GLN A 56 10.92 10.94 11.14
CA GLN A 56 11.74 10.30 12.18
C GLN A 56 13.24 10.41 11.83
N LYS A 57 13.61 11.50 11.15
CA LYS A 57 15.01 11.89 10.90
C LYS A 57 15.33 13.18 11.66
N SER A 58 15.22 13.14 12.98
CA SER A 58 15.74 14.21 13.84
C SER A 58 15.96 13.74 15.29
N GLU A 59 16.59 12.58 15.48
CA GLU A 59 17.30 12.30 16.74
C GLU A 59 18.65 11.65 16.44
N ILE A 60 19.48 12.38 15.70
CA ILE A 60 20.93 12.31 15.94
C ILE A 60 21.22 13.61 16.68
N ARG A 61 21.13 13.54 18.01
CA ARG A 61 21.62 14.61 18.89
C ARG A 61 23.14 14.48 18.93
N TYR A 62 23.83 15.54 18.51
CA TYR A 62 25.28 15.71 18.65
C TYR A 62 25.68 15.85 20.13
#